data_AF-A0A2E7CTZ3-F1
#
_entry.id   AF-A0A2E7CTZ3-F1
#
_cell.length_a   1.000
_cell.length_b   1.000
_cell.length_c   1.000
_cell.angle_alpha   90.00
_cell.angle_beta   90.00
_cell.angle_gamma   90.00
#
_symmetry.space_group_name_H-M   'P 1'
#
loop_
_entity.id
_entity.type
_entity.pdbx_description
1 polymer ?
#
loop_
_entity_poly.entity_id
_entity_poly.type
_entity_poly.pdbx_seq_one_letter_code
_entity_poly.pdbx_strand_id
1 'polypeptide(L)'
;MNEIEAKIIQQLNKDLSLAGYANSFSNLLPMKQNINLLVDWINIEVLNNSIQFAHFLYVIDLDESLLKSDKEIDNESLALLILTRLKNKVINREKYSNT
;
A
#
# COMPACT_ATOMS: atom_id res chain seq x y z
N MET A 1 4.96 -16.59 -5.82
CA MET A 1 3.92 -15.56 -5.69
C MET A 1 2.75 -15.96 -6.58
N ASN A 2 1.53 -15.91 -6.08
CA ASN A 2 0.34 -16.24 -6.84
C ASN A 2 -0.17 -15.04 -7.66
N GLU A 3 -1.16 -15.27 -8.51
CA GLU A 3 -1.71 -14.24 -9.40
C GLU A 3 -2.30 -13.04 -8.64
N ILE A 4 -3.03 -13.30 -7.54
CA ILE A 4 -3.64 -12.25 -6.72
C ILE A 4 -2.55 -11.40 -6.06
N GLU A 5 -1.51 -12.01 -5.51
CA GLU A 5 -0.37 -11.31 -4.92
C GLU A 5 0.33 -10.43 -5.97
N ALA A 6 0.56 -10.94 -7.19
CA ALA A 6 1.15 -10.15 -8.27
C ALA A 6 0.28 -8.94 -8.66
N LYS A 7 -1.06 -9.10 -8.66
CA LYS A 7 -2.00 -8.00 -8.90
C LYS A 7 -2.02 -6.98 -7.75
N ILE A 8 -1.87 -7.42 -6.51
CA ILE A 8 -1.74 -6.53 -5.35
C ILE A 8 -0.49 -5.66 -5.49
N ILE A 9 0.66 -6.23 -5.87
CA ILE A 9 1.89 -5.47 -6.07
C ILE A 9 1.80 -4.50 -7.26
N GLN A 10 1.17 -4.90 -8.36
CA GLN A 10 0.89 -3.98 -9.47
C GLN A 10 -0.01 -2.82 -9.04
N GLN A 11 -1.05 -3.11 -8.25
CA GLN A 11 -1.96 -2.08 -7.74
C GLN A 11 -1.24 -1.14 -6.77
N LEU A 12 -0.38 -1.66 -5.89
CA LEU A 12 0.47 -0.86 -4.99
C LEU A 12 1.33 0.13 -5.78
N ASN A 13 2.09 -0.35 -6.77
CA ASN A 13 2.93 0.52 -7.61
C ASN A 13 2.11 1.57 -8.37
N LYS A 14 0.92 1.19 -8.88
CA LYS A 14 0.02 2.14 -9.54
C LYS A 14 -0.41 3.26 -8.59
N ASP A 15 -0.84 2.91 -7.39
CA ASP A 15 -1.34 3.88 -6.40
C ASP A 15 -0.20 4.77 -5.86
N LEU A 16 1.01 4.21 -5.69
CA LEU A 16 2.23 4.96 -5.40
C LEU A 16 2.54 5.98 -6.49
N SER A 17 2.51 5.55 -7.76
CA SER A 17 2.76 6.42 -8.91
C SER A 17 1.76 7.58 -8.99
N LEU A 18 0.47 7.32 -8.70
CA LEU A 18 -0.56 8.36 -8.60
C LEU A 18 -0.31 9.35 -7.46
N ALA A 19 0.32 8.90 -6.37
CA ALA A 19 0.74 9.75 -5.26
C ALA A 19 2.12 10.44 -5.49
N GLY A 20 2.72 10.26 -6.67
CA GLY A 20 4.00 10.86 -7.05
C GLY A 20 5.24 10.10 -6.59
N TYR A 21 5.10 8.83 -6.18
CA TYR A 21 6.21 7.97 -5.81
C TYR A 21 6.73 7.14 -7.00
N ALA A 22 7.98 6.72 -6.91
CA ALA A 22 8.55 5.75 -7.84
C ALA A 22 8.02 4.33 -7.57
N ASN A 23 8.03 3.50 -8.60
CA ASN A 23 7.69 2.08 -8.48
C ASN A 23 8.84 1.33 -7.81
N SER A 24 8.63 0.90 -6.57
CA SER A 24 9.67 0.25 -5.75
C SER A 24 9.41 -1.22 -5.46
N PHE A 25 8.22 -1.73 -5.79
CA PHE A 25 7.81 -3.10 -5.49
C PHE A 25 7.84 -3.98 -6.74
N SER A 26 8.09 -5.28 -6.59
CA SER A 26 8.36 -6.15 -7.74
C SER A 26 7.61 -7.47 -7.70
N ASN A 27 7.08 -7.85 -8.87
CA ASN A 27 6.45 -9.15 -9.08
C ASN A 27 7.46 -10.32 -9.15
N LEU A 28 8.76 -10.01 -9.18
CA LEU A 28 9.83 -11.00 -9.17
C LEU A 28 10.26 -11.36 -7.74
N LEU A 29 9.88 -10.54 -6.75
CA LEU A 29 10.20 -10.78 -5.35
C LEU A 29 9.09 -11.59 -4.67
N PRO A 30 9.43 -12.48 -3.72
CA PRO A 30 8.45 -13.12 -2.86
C PRO A 30 7.59 -12.08 -2.12
N MET A 31 6.29 -12.37 -1.91
CA MET A 31 5.38 -11.45 -1.22
C MET A 31 5.91 -11.01 0.15
N LYS A 32 6.50 -11.94 0.91
CA LYS A 32 7.15 -11.61 2.20
C LYS A 32 8.23 -10.54 2.08
N GLN A 33 9.03 -10.55 1.02
CA GLN A 33 10.05 -9.53 0.79
C GLN A 33 9.42 -8.18 0.43
N ASN A 34 8.37 -8.17 -0.40
CA ASN A 34 7.62 -6.94 -0.68
C ASN A 34 6.96 -6.36 0.59
N ILE A 35 6.48 -7.20 1.51
CA ILE A 35 5.93 -6.75 2.80
C ILE A 35 7.01 -6.07 3.64
N ASN A 36 8.20 -6.68 3.77
CA ASN A 36 9.31 -6.06 4.50
C ASN A 36 9.71 -4.71 3.88
N LEU A 37 9.82 -4.65 2.55
CA LEU A 37 10.09 -3.40 1.84
C LEU A 37 9.01 -2.34 2.09
N LEU A 38 7.75 -2.76 2.22
CA LEU A 38 6.64 -1.85 2.49
C LEU A 38 6.73 -1.27 3.90
N VAL A 39 7.03 -2.11 4.89
CA VAL A 39 7.24 -1.66 6.28
C VAL A 39 8.42 -0.69 6.36
N ASP A 40 9.54 -1.02 5.73
CA ASP A 40 10.72 -0.14 5.69
C ASP A 40 10.42 1.19 5.00
N TRP A 41 9.68 1.15 3.88
CA TRP A 41 9.25 2.35 3.17
C TRP A 41 8.33 3.21 4.03
N ILE A 42 7.32 2.61 4.70
CA ILE A 42 6.44 3.35 5.64
C ILE A 42 7.25 4.00 6.76
N ASN A 43 8.20 3.28 7.37
CA ASN A 43 9.08 3.82 8.41
C ASN A 43 9.79 5.10 7.93
N ILE A 44 10.28 5.10 6.70
CA ILE A 44 10.98 6.25 6.10
C ILE A 44 10.00 7.39 5.78
N GLU A 45 8.86 7.10 5.17
CA GLU A 45 7.94 8.12 4.67
C GLU A 45 7.18 8.84 5.79
N VAL A 46 6.80 8.13 6.86
CA VAL A 46 6.18 8.74 8.04
C VAL A 46 7.10 9.80 8.66
N LEU A 47 8.41 9.53 8.71
CA LEU A 47 9.39 10.42 9.31
C LEU A 47 9.80 11.58 8.40
N ASN A 48 9.95 11.32 7.10
CA ASN A 48 10.59 12.28 6.18
C ASN A 48 9.62 13.03 5.28
N ASN A 49 8.45 12.46 4.95
CA ASN A 49 7.57 12.94 3.89
C ASN A 49 6.08 12.80 4.26
N SER A 50 5.71 13.13 5.49
CA SER A 50 4.37 12.88 6.04
C SER A 50 3.21 13.44 5.18
N ILE A 51 3.40 14.57 4.50
CA ILE A 51 2.40 15.16 3.59
C ILE A 51 2.16 14.27 2.37
N GLN A 52 3.24 13.83 1.72
CA GLN A 52 3.13 12.98 0.52
C GLN A 52 2.63 11.59 0.90
N PHE A 53 3.03 11.10 2.08
CA PHE A 53 2.52 9.85 2.63
C PHE A 53 1.02 9.92 2.93
N ALA A 54 0.53 11.00 3.53
CA ALA A 54 -0.90 11.25 3.74
C ALA A 54 -1.66 11.28 2.40
N HIS A 55 -1.10 11.90 1.37
CA HIS A 55 -1.67 11.89 0.03
C HIS A 55 -1.75 10.47 -0.56
N PHE A 56 -0.72 9.64 -0.36
CA PHE A 56 -0.79 8.23 -0.74
C PHE A 56 -1.90 7.48 -0.01
N LEU A 57 -2.04 7.65 1.31
CA LEU A 57 -3.13 7.04 2.09
C LEU A 57 -4.50 7.45 1.54
N TYR A 58 -4.67 8.72 1.19
CA TYR A 58 -5.88 9.23 0.55
C TYR A 58 -6.16 8.53 -0.80
N VAL A 59 -5.16 8.38 -1.68
CA VAL A 59 -5.29 7.69 -2.99
C VAL A 59 -5.79 6.25 -2.84
N ILE A 60 -5.41 5.57 -1.77
CA ILE A 60 -5.85 4.20 -1.49
C ILE A 60 -7.16 4.11 -0.69
N ASP A 61 -7.81 5.25 -0.41
CA ASP A 61 -8.99 5.39 0.45
C ASP A 61 -8.75 4.86 1.87
N LEU A 62 -7.58 5.14 2.44
CA LEU A 62 -7.33 5.01 3.87
C LEU A 62 -7.44 6.39 4.53
N ASP A 63 -8.02 6.41 5.73
CA ASP A 63 -8.18 7.64 6.50
C ASP A 63 -6.81 8.18 6.93
N GLU A 64 -6.49 9.42 6.55
CA GLU A 64 -5.26 10.10 6.97
C GLU A 64 -5.20 10.35 8.48
N SER A 65 -6.33 10.24 9.19
CA SER A 65 -6.38 10.30 10.66
C SER A 65 -5.56 9.21 11.33
N LEU A 66 -5.23 8.13 10.60
CA LEU A 66 -4.30 7.08 11.03
C LEU A 66 -2.90 7.64 11.37
N LEU A 67 -2.52 8.77 10.78
CA LEU A 67 -1.26 9.48 11.06
C LEU A 67 -1.37 10.48 12.23
N LYS A 68 -2.59 10.79 12.66
CA LYS A 68 -2.90 11.85 13.65
C LYS A 68 -3.44 11.29 14.98
N SER A 69 -3.56 9.97 15.08
CA SER A 69 -4.13 9.26 16.22
C SER A 69 -3.13 9.19 17.38
N ASP A 70 -3.55 9.63 18.58
CA ASP A 70 -2.82 9.45 19.84
C ASP A 70 -2.57 7.97 20.20
N LYS A 71 -3.26 7.05 19.51
CA LYS A 71 -2.90 5.63 19.46
C LYS A 71 -2.04 5.42 18.23
N GLU A 72 -0.73 5.36 18.43
CA GLU A 72 0.24 5.01 17.38
C GLU A 72 -0.13 3.65 16.80
N ILE A 73 -0.66 3.63 15.57
CA ILE A 73 -0.64 2.41 14.76
C ILE A 73 0.82 2.16 14.43
N ASP A 74 1.31 0.97 14.77
CA ASP A 74 2.66 0.58 14.38
C ASP A 74 2.73 0.37 12.86
N ASN A 75 3.94 0.51 12.31
CA ASN A 75 4.13 0.51 10.86
C ASN A 75 3.88 -0.87 10.22
N GLU A 76 3.95 -1.98 10.98
CA GLU A 76 3.56 -3.30 10.50
C GLU A 76 2.03 -3.41 10.34
N SER A 77 1.29 -2.93 11.35
CA SER A 77 -0.17 -2.82 11.30
C SER A 77 -0.62 -1.92 10.14
N LEU A 78 0.06 -0.80 9.90
CA LEU A 78 -0.23 0.07 8.76
C LEU A 78 0.03 -0.61 7.42
N ALA A 79 1.15 -1.33 7.28
CA ALA A 79 1.44 -2.13 6.10
C ALA A 79 0.34 -3.16 5.82
N LEU A 80 -0.15 -3.84 6.85
CA LEU A 80 -1.24 -4.82 6.73
C LEU A 80 -2.55 -4.17 6.30
N LEU A 81 -2.88 -2.98 6.81
CA LEU A 81 -4.07 -2.22 6.40
C LEU A 81 -3.99 -1.82 4.93
N ILE A 82 -2.84 -1.29 4.49
CA ILE A 82 -2.58 -0.95 3.08
C ILE A 82 -2.80 -2.18 2.20
N LEU A 83 -2.15 -3.30 2.53
CA LEU A 83 -2.27 -4.54 1.75
C LEU A 83 -3.70 -5.08 1.72
N THR A 84 -4.42 -5.01 2.84
CA THR A 84 -5.83 -5.42 2.91
C THR A 84 -6.71 -4.57 2.01
N ARG A 85 -6.49 -3.25 2.00
CA ARG A 85 -7.21 -2.31 1.15
C ARG A 85 -6.94 -2.58 -0.34
N LEU A 86 -5.69 -2.80 -0.70
CA LEU A 86 -5.27 -3.13 -2.06
C LEU A 86 -5.85 -4.47 -2.53
N LYS A 87 -5.80 -5.50 -1.67
CA LYS A 87 -6.41 -6.80 -1.94
C LYS A 87 -7.91 -6.66 -2.24
N ASN A 88 -8.64 -5.88 -1.44
CA ASN A 88 -10.07 -5.64 -1.66
C ASN A 88 -10.32 -4.91 -3.00
N LYS A 89 -9.49 -3.92 -3.36
CA LYS A 89 -9.57 -3.24 -4.67
C LYS A 89 -9.35 -4.22 -5.83
N VAL A 90 -8.33 -5.09 -5.74
CA VAL A 90 -8.04 -6.11 -6.76
C VAL A 90 -9.21 -7.08 -6.92
N ILE A 91 -9.67 -7.69 -5.83
CA ILE A 91 -10.78 -8.66 -5.86
C ILE A 91 -12.07 -8.03 -6.39
N ASN A 92 -12.39 -6.80 -5.98
CA ASN A 92 -13.60 -6.13 -6.46
C ASN A 92 -13.51 -5.83 -7.95
N ARG A 93 -12.36 -5.37 -8.47
CA ARG A 93 -12.18 -5.18 -9.91
C ARG A 93 -12.38 -6.47 -10.69
N GLU A 94 -11.84 -7.61 -10.23
CA GLU A 94 -12.05 -8.89 -10.92
C GLU A 94 -13.51 -9.31 -10.96
N LYS A 95 -14.27 -9.04 -9.88
CA LYS A 95 -15.70 -9.33 -9.83
C LYS A 95 -16.53 -8.49 -10.80
N TYR A 96 -16.18 -7.22 -10.98
CA TYR A 96 -16.97 -6.28 -11.79
C TYR A 96 -16.45 -6.06 -13.22
N SER A 97 -15.19 -6.41 -13.51
CA SER A 97 -14.61 -6.35 -14.86
C SER A 97 -15.02 -7.54 -15.75
N ASN A 98 -15.63 -8.58 -15.18
CA ASN A 98 -16.16 -9.73 -15.92
C ASN A 98 -17.68 -9.61 -16.19
N THR A 99 -18.23 -8.39 -16.13
CA THR A 99 -19.61 -8.03 -16.50
C THR A 99 -19.59 -7.12 -17.71
#